data_AF-A0A1C5BTB1-F1
#
_entry.id   AF-A0A1C5BTB1-F1
#
_cell.length_a   1.000
_cell.length_b   1.000
_cell.length_c   1.000
_cell.angle_alpha   90.00
_cell.angle_beta   90.00
_cell.angle_gamma   90.00
#
_symmetry.space_group_name_H-M   'P 1'
#
loop_
_entity.id
_entity.type
_entity.pdbx_description
1 polymer ?
#
loop_
_entity_poly.entity_id
_entity_poly.type
_entity_poly.pdbx_seq_one_letter_code
_entity_poly.pdbx_strand_id
1 'polypeptide(L)'
;MTNGFDAEFGGILHSAREVLPEASVLRLEGKLRQIRAERPDLGVPEVVKMAFDVFDGEAVDARIALEEAGARVDEAAAAEAAHAASVGRIKERTYELDCLESQYPGRATMAEVLADAGISWAYLGLSEEDGILVEEIRRGMR
;
A
#
# COMPACT_ATOMS: atom_id res chain seq x y z
N MET A 1 11.54 -46.34 16.98
CA MET A 1 11.38 -45.75 18.33
C MET A 1 10.75 -44.36 18.20
N THR A 2 9.45 -44.30 17.87
CA THR A 2 8.71 -43.04 17.63
C THR A 2 7.62 -42.77 18.69
N ASN A 3 7.36 -43.75 19.57
CA ASN A 3 6.20 -43.73 20.48
C ASN A 3 6.25 -42.68 21.60
N GLY A 4 7.43 -42.12 21.92
CA GLY A 4 7.56 -41.12 22.99
C GLY A 4 7.15 -39.72 22.53
N PHE A 5 7.63 -39.30 21.35
CA PHE A 5 7.36 -37.98 20.78
C PHE A 5 5.87 -37.81 20.48
N ASP A 6 5.25 -38.77 19.79
CA ASP A 6 3.83 -38.66 19.39
C ASP A 6 2.88 -38.67 20.60
N ALA A 7 3.23 -39.35 21.70
CA ALA A 7 2.43 -39.39 22.91
C ALA A 7 2.51 -38.07 23.70
N GLU A 8 3.71 -37.54 23.89
CA GLU A 8 3.94 -36.24 24.55
C GLU A 8 3.34 -35.10 23.71
N PHE A 9 3.48 -35.19 22.39
CA PHE A 9 2.89 -34.28 21.41
C PHE A 9 1.35 -34.28 21.43
N GLY A 10 0.75 -35.47 21.50
CA GLY A 10 -0.71 -35.63 21.63
C GLY A 10 -1.26 -34.97 22.88
N GLY A 11 -0.51 -35.03 24.00
CA GLY A 11 -0.86 -34.33 25.25
C GLY A 11 -0.86 -32.81 25.10
N ILE A 12 0.19 -32.25 24.47
CA ILE A 12 0.31 -30.78 24.28
C ILE A 12 -0.79 -30.26 23.35
N LEU A 13 -1.08 -30.93 22.24
CA LEU A 13 -2.16 -30.53 21.35
C LEU A 13 -3.53 -30.65 22.01
N HIS A 14 -3.73 -31.66 22.88
CA HIS A 14 -4.97 -31.78 23.63
C HIS A 14 -5.17 -30.58 24.56
N SER A 15 -4.15 -30.21 25.34
CA SER A 15 -4.22 -29.01 26.19
C SER A 15 -4.38 -27.72 25.36
N ALA A 16 -3.73 -27.61 24.21
CA ALA A 16 -3.88 -26.44 23.33
C ALA A 16 -5.31 -26.30 22.78
N ARG A 17 -6.02 -27.41 22.52
CA ARG A 17 -7.44 -27.40 22.09
C ARG A 17 -8.39 -26.86 23.14
N GLU A 18 -8.02 -26.89 24.42
CA GLU A 18 -8.87 -26.34 25.49
C GLU A 18 -8.80 -24.81 25.57
N VAL A 19 -7.72 -24.20 25.05
CA VAL A 19 -7.44 -22.76 25.21
C VAL A 19 -7.34 -21.99 23.89
N LEU A 20 -7.12 -22.66 22.77
CA LEU A 20 -6.99 -22.04 21.45
C LEU A 20 -8.11 -22.47 20.49
N PRO A 21 -8.51 -21.59 19.55
CA PRO A 21 -9.42 -21.96 18.47
C PRO A 21 -8.84 -23.12 17.63
N GLU A 22 -9.72 -23.99 17.12
CA GLU A 22 -9.34 -25.17 16.33
C GLU A 22 -8.41 -24.85 15.15
N ALA A 23 -8.65 -23.74 14.44
CA ALA A 23 -7.79 -23.28 13.35
C ALA A 23 -6.34 -22.97 13.80
N SER A 24 -6.16 -22.43 15.01
CA SER A 24 -4.84 -22.13 15.58
C SER A 24 -4.13 -23.43 16.00
N VAL A 25 -4.88 -24.39 16.55
CA VAL A 25 -4.36 -25.70 16.89
C VAL A 25 -3.91 -26.47 15.65
N LEU A 26 -4.70 -26.46 14.57
CA LEU A 26 -4.35 -27.13 13.32
C LEU A 26 -3.07 -26.53 12.71
N ARG A 27 -2.93 -25.20 12.77
CA ARG A 27 -1.71 -24.52 12.31
C ARG A 27 -0.51 -24.88 13.18
N LEU A 28 -0.67 -24.89 14.50
CA LEU A 28 0.35 -25.32 15.46
C LEU A 28 0.77 -26.77 15.22
N GLU A 29 -0.18 -27.69 15.07
CA GLU A 29 0.07 -29.10 14.75
C GLU A 29 0.85 -29.26 13.45
N GLY A 30 0.46 -28.54 12.39
CA GLY A 30 1.18 -28.53 11.11
C GLY A 30 2.62 -28.06 11.25
N LYS A 31 2.84 -26.93 11.95
CA LYS A 31 4.18 -26.36 12.15
C LYS A 31 5.08 -27.27 12.98
N LEU A 32 4.54 -27.87 14.04
CA LEU A 32 5.32 -28.79 14.88
C LEU A 32 5.72 -30.06 14.12
N ARG A 33 4.81 -30.62 13.31
CA ARG A 33 5.13 -31.77 12.43
C ARG A 33 6.17 -31.41 11.37
N GLN A 34 6.09 -30.21 10.81
CA GLN A 34 7.08 -29.70 9.87
C GLN A 34 8.47 -29.60 10.52
N ILE A 35 8.59 -28.93 11.67
CA ILE A 35 9.86 -28.79 12.39
C ILE A 35 10.41 -30.17 12.77
N ARG A 36 9.54 -31.10 13.20
CA ARG A 36 9.96 -32.48 13.52
C ARG A 36 10.49 -33.24 12.31
N ALA A 37 9.91 -33.03 11.13
CA ALA A 37 10.37 -33.63 9.88
C ALA A 37 11.71 -33.04 9.43
N GLU A 38 11.90 -31.73 9.58
CA GLU A 38 13.14 -31.02 9.23
C GLU A 38 14.26 -31.27 10.23
N ARG A 39 13.93 -31.48 11.51
CA ARG A 39 14.87 -31.62 12.64
C ARG A 39 14.45 -32.78 13.57
N PRO A 40 14.63 -34.04 13.13
CA PRO A 40 14.28 -35.21 13.93
C PRO A 40 15.20 -35.41 15.15
N ASP A 41 16.29 -34.66 15.24
CA ASP A 41 17.24 -34.63 16.34
C ASP A 41 16.72 -33.87 17.58
N LEU A 42 15.71 -33.01 17.43
CA LEU A 42 15.20 -32.16 18.50
C LEU A 42 14.15 -32.85 19.38
N GLY A 43 14.16 -32.56 20.67
CA GLY A 43 13.14 -32.98 21.63
C GLY A 43 11.83 -32.20 21.48
N VAL A 44 10.76 -32.70 22.11
CA VAL A 44 9.42 -32.06 22.07
C VAL A 44 9.48 -30.61 22.60
N PRO A 45 10.14 -30.29 23.72
CA PRO A 45 10.20 -28.92 24.22
C PRO A 45 10.87 -27.94 23.26
N GLU A 46 11.95 -28.37 22.60
CA GLU A 46 12.67 -27.55 21.62
C GLU A 46 11.84 -27.30 20.37
N VAL A 47 11.16 -28.34 19.86
CA VAL A 47 10.25 -28.23 18.69
C VAL A 47 9.08 -27.30 19.00
N VAL A 48 8.51 -27.41 20.21
CA VAL A 48 7.41 -26.54 20.66
C VAL A 48 7.86 -25.09 20.76
N LYS A 49 9.01 -24.83 21.40
CA LYS A 49 9.57 -23.49 21.49
C LYS A 49 9.80 -22.88 20.11
N MET A 50 10.42 -23.62 19.19
CA MET A 50 10.67 -23.14 17.83
C MET A 50 9.38 -22.84 17.06
N ALA A 51 8.31 -23.62 17.26
CA ALA A 51 7.03 -23.32 16.63
C ALA A 51 6.44 -22.00 17.13
N PHE A 52 6.49 -21.74 18.44
CA PHE A 52 6.03 -20.47 19.01
C PHE A 52 6.88 -19.29 18.55
N ASP A 53 8.22 -19.42 18.53
CA ASP A 53 9.13 -18.38 18.02
C ASP A 53 8.80 -18.02 16.55
N VAL A 54 8.44 -19.00 15.73
CA VAL A 54 8.03 -18.79 14.33
C VAL A 54 6.68 -18.10 14.23
N PHE A 55 5.70 -18.45 15.07
CA PHE A 55 4.39 -17.78 15.06
C PHE A 55 4.50 -16.32 15.50
N ASP A 56 5.36 -16.02 16.48
CA ASP A 56 5.62 -14.64 16.92
C ASP A 56 6.27 -13.83 15.79
N GLY A 57 7.21 -14.42 15.06
CA GLY A 57 7.80 -13.81 13.86
C GLY A 57 6.77 -13.55 12.75
N GLU A 58 5.96 -14.56 12.41
CA GLU A 58 4.91 -14.45 11.39
C GLU A 58 3.86 -13.37 11.73
N ALA A 59 3.54 -13.19 13.02
CA ALA A 59 2.63 -12.15 13.48
C ALA A 59 3.22 -10.73 13.33
N VAL A 60 4.52 -10.57 13.60
CA VAL A 60 5.24 -9.30 13.40
C VAL A 60 5.30 -8.95 11.91
N ASP A 61 5.64 -9.91 11.05
CA ASP A 61 5.70 -9.70 9.60
C ASP A 61 4.34 -9.32 9.00
N ALA A 62 3.27 -10.00 9.45
CA ALA A 62 1.91 -9.68 9.00
C ALA A 62 1.48 -8.27 9.43
N ARG A 63 1.88 -7.81 10.63
CA ARG A 63 1.60 -6.46 11.10
C ARG A 63 2.34 -5.42 10.25
N ILE A 64 3.62 -5.62 9.98
CA ILE A 64 4.42 -4.72 9.13
C ILE A 64 3.80 -4.63 7.72
N ALA A 65 3.42 -5.76 7.13
CA ALA A 65 2.78 -5.79 5.82
C ALA A 65 1.45 -5.03 5.78
N LEU A 66 0.65 -5.10 6.86
CA LEU A 66 -0.60 -4.35 6.98
C LEU A 66 -0.35 -2.85 7.14
N GLU A 67 0.63 -2.45 7.95
CA GLU A 67 1.02 -1.05 8.12
C GLU A 67 1.52 -0.44 6.81
N GLU A 68 2.37 -1.16 6.07
CA GLU A 68 2.81 -0.73 4.73
C GLU A 68 1.66 -0.63 3.73
N ALA A 69 0.73 -1.58 3.75
CA ALA A 69 -0.45 -1.53 2.89
C ALA A 69 -1.33 -0.32 3.23
N GLY A 70 -1.52 -0.01 4.52
CA GLY A 70 -2.22 1.18 4.99
C GLY A 70 -1.56 2.47 4.50
N ALA A 71 -0.25 2.59 4.67
CA ALA A 71 0.50 3.77 4.23
C ALA A 71 0.37 4.02 2.71
N ARG A 72 0.38 2.96 1.89
CA ARG A 72 0.19 3.08 0.43
C ARG A 72 -1.22 3.54 0.07
N VAL A 73 -2.24 3.08 0.80
CA VAL A 73 -3.64 3.52 0.60
C VAL A 73 -3.78 5.01 0.95
N ASP A 74 -3.17 5.45 2.05
CA ASP A 74 -3.21 6.85 2.47
C ASP A 74 -2.49 7.78 1.48
N GLU A 75 -1.33 7.37 0.96
CA GLU A 75 -0.60 8.12 -0.06
C GLU A 75 -1.40 8.24 -1.37
N ALA A 76 -2.03 7.15 -1.81
CA ALA A 76 -2.89 7.16 -3.00
C ALA A 76 -4.10 8.09 -2.82
N ALA A 77 -4.75 8.05 -1.66
CA ALA A 77 -5.88 8.92 -1.35
C ALA A 77 -5.46 10.40 -1.28
N ALA A 78 -4.29 10.70 -0.70
CA ALA A 78 -3.73 12.04 -0.67
C ALA A 78 -3.41 12.56 -2.07
N ALA A 79 -2.83 11.72 -2.94
CA ALA A 79 -2.54 12.07 -4.32
C ALA A 79 -3.82 12.32 -5.14
N GLU A 80 -4.86 11.50 -4.97
CA GLU A 80 -6.16 11.70 -5.62
C GLU A 80 -6.83 13.01 -5.17
N ALA A 81 -6.81 13.30 -3.87
CA ALA A 81 -7.33 14.55 -3.33
C ALA A 81 -6.57 15.78 -3.84
N ALA A 82 -5.23 15.70 -3.91
CA ALA A 82 -4.40 16.76 -4.48
C ALA A 82 -4.72 17.00 -5.97
N HIS A 83 -4.83 15.92 -6.76
CA HIS A 83 -5.20 15.98 -8.16
C HIS A 83 -6.61 16.59 -8.36
N ALA A 84 -7.60 16.18 -7.57
CA ALA A 84 -8.94 16.76 -7.62
C ALA A 84 -8.94 18.25 -7.30
N ALA A 85 -8.15 18.69 -6.31
CA ALA A 85 -7.99 20.11 -5.98
C ALA A 85 -7.34 20.90 -7.13
N SER A 86 -6.31 20.36 -7.78
CA SER A 86 -5.68 20.94 -8.97
C SER A 86 -6.68 21.10 -10.13
N VAL A 87 -7.45 20.05 -10.44
CA VAL A 87 -8.52 20.13 -11.46
C VAL A 87 -9.55 21.20 -11.09
N GLY A 88 -9.91 21.32 -9.81
CA GLY A 88 -10.80 22.36 -9.30
C GLY A 88 -10.31 23.77 -9.62
N ARG A 89 -9.05 24.08 -9.25
CA ARG A 89 -8.43 25.38 -9.53
C ARG A 89 -8.36 25.69 -11.03
N ILE A 90 -8.03 24.70 -11.85
CA ILE A 90 -7.97 24.86 -13.31
C ILE A 90 -9.36 25.19 -13.88
N LYS A 91 -10.40 24.48 -13.42
CA LYS A 91 -11.79 24.73 -13.87
C LYS A 91 -12.27 26.14 -13.53
N GLU A 92 -11.88 26.66 -12.37
CA GLU A 92 -12.20 28.04 -11.98
C GLU A 92 -11.52 29.09 -12.86
N ARG A 93 -10.48 28.71 -13.60
CA ARG A 93 -9.70 29.59 -14.50
C ARG A 93 -9.83 29.24 -15.98
N THR A 94 -10.70 28.29 -16.34
CA THR A 94 -10.87 27.86 -17.73
C THR A 94 -11.23 29.02 -18.65
N TYR A 95 -12.12 29.91 -18.19
CA TYR A 95 -12.55 31.05 -19.01
C TYR A 95 -11.39 32.00 -19.32
N GLU A 96 -10.60 32.38 -18.33
CA GLU A 96 -9.44 33.25 -18.52
C GLU A 96 -8.40 32.61 -19.44
N LEU A 97 -8.14 31.31 -19.30
CA LEU A 97 -7.24 30.56 -20.17
C LEU A 97 -7.74 30.53 -21.63
N ASP A 98 -9.03 30.31 -21.86
CA ASP A 98 -9.62 30.29 -23.20
C ASP A 98 -9.59 31.68 -23.87
N CYS A 99 -9.81 32.73 -23.08
CA CYS A 99 -9.68 34.11 -23.55
C CYS A 99 -8.23 34.45 -23.93
N LEU A 100 -7.24 33.95 -23.20
CA LEU A 100 -5.83 34.14 -23.51
C LEU A 100 -5.44 33.39 -24.80
N GLU A 101 -5.83 32.12 -24.95
CA GLU A 101 -5.55 31.36 -26.18
C GLU A 101 -6.16 32.03 -27.43
N SER A 102 -7.37 32.59 -27.29
CA SER A 102 -8.03 33.33 -28.38
C SER A 102 -7.29 34.62 -28.77
N GLN A 103 -6.60 35.26 -27.82
CA GLN A 103 -5.82 36.48 -28.06
C GLN A 103 -4.44 36.18 -28.66
N TYR A 104 -3.90 35.00 -28.42
CA TYR A 104 -2.58 34.56 -28.90
C TYR A 104 -2.69 33.27 -29.73
N PRO A 105 -3.33 33.32 -30.91
CA PRO A 105 -3.57 32.14 -31.71
C PRO A 105 -2.27 31.56 -32.30
N GLY A 106 -2.24 30.24 -32.49
CA GLY A 106 -1.15 29.54 -33.17
C GLY A 106 -0.02 29.07 -32.24
N ARG A 107 -0.17 29.20 -30.93
CA ARG A 107 0.75 28.63 -29.93
C ARG A 107 0.45 27.15 -29.67
N ALA A 108 1.51 26.39 -29.44
CA ALA A 108 1.41 24.95 -29.24
C ALA A 108 0.93 24.60 -27.84
N THR A 109 1.26 25.45 -26.86
CA THR A 109 0.96 25.26 -25.43
C THR A 109 0.43 26.55 -24.81
N MET A 110 -0.30 26.43 -23.71
CA MET A 110 -0.74 27.55 -22.89
C MET A 110 0.43 28.24 -22.20
N ALA A 111 1.51 27.52 -21.88
CA ALA A 111 2.72 28.13 -21.35
C ALA A 111 3.33 29.18 -22.31
N GLU A 112 3.33 28.89 -23.62
CA GLU A 112 3.74 29.86 -24.65
C GLU A 112 2.78 31.06 -24.72
N VAL A 113 1.47 30.82 -24.61
CA VAL A 113 0.46 31.89 -24.57
C VAL A 113 0.70 32.82 -23.37
N LEU A 114 0.96 32.27 -22.19
CA LEU A 114 1.24 33.05 -20.98
C LEU A 114 2.55 33.84 -21.11
N ALA A 115 3.60 33.22 -21.67
CA ALA A 115 4.88 33.88 -21.90
C ALA A 115 4.74 35.07 -22.86
N ASP A 116 3.98 34.92 -23.95
CA ASP A 116 3.70 36.00 -24.90
C ASP A 116 2.84 37.11 -24.29
N ALA A 117 1.90 36.74 -23.42
CA ALA A 117 1.10 37.69 -22.65
C ALA A 117 1.90 38.35 -21.49
N GLY A 118 3.13 37.93 -21.24
CA GLY A 118 3.99 38.45 -20.17
C GLY A 118 3.51 38.10 -18.76
N ILE A 119 2.73 37.03 -18.61
CA ILE A 119 2.18 36.57 -17.33
C ILE A 119 2.64 35.13 -17.02
N SER A 120 2.56 34.74 -15.76
CA SER A 120 2.90 33.38 -15.31
C SER A 120 1.67 32.64 -14.79
N TRP A 121 1.79 31.32 -14.57
CA TRP A 121 0.72 30.52 -13.94
C TRP A 121 0.27 31.09 -12.59
N ALA A 122 1.24 31.59 -11.80
CA ALA A 122 0.97 32.20 -10.51
C ALA A 122 0.06 33.45 -10.60
N TYR A 123 0.08 34.18 -11.72
CA TYR A 123 -0.85 35.28 -11.96
C TYR A 123 -2.31 34.81 -12.00
N LEU A 124 -2.54 33.58 -12.45
CA LEU A 124 -3.85 32.92 -12.47
C LEU A 124 -4.15 32.14 -11.18
N GLY A 125 -3.25 32.17 -10.19
CA GLY A 125 -3.34 31.37 -8.97
C GLY A 125 -3.10 29.87 -9.20
N LEU A 126 -2.40 29.53 -10.29
CA LEU A 126 -2.06 28.15 -10.66
C LEU A 126 -0.57 27.89 -10.38
N SER A 127 -0.23 26.65 -10.02
CA SER A 127 1.15 26.19 -9.93
C SER A 127 1.69 25.76 -11.31
N GLU A 128 3.00 25.55 -11.41
CA GLU A 128 3.61 24.92 -12.60
C GLU A 128 3.06 23.51 -12.85
N GLU A 129 2.80 22.74 -11.78
CA GLU A 129 2.18 21.42 -11.87
C GLU A 129 0.74 21.49 -12.39
N ASP A 130 -0.04 22.49 -11.97
CA ASP A 130 -1.35 22.76 -12.54
C ASP A 130 -1.23 23.09 -14.03
N GLY A 131 -0.18 23.81 -14.45
CA GLY A 131 0.11 24.10 -15.86
C GLY A 131 0.37 22.84 -16.70
N ILE A 132 1.10 21.87 -16.17
CA ILE A 132 1.30 20.56 -16.84
C ILE A 132 -0.05 19.86 -17.00
N LEU A 133 -0.87 19.83 -15.94
CA LEU A 133 -2.19 19.21 -15.97
C LEU A 133 -3.15 19.90 -16.95
N VAL A 134 -3.07 21.23 -17.10
CA VAL A 134 -3.81 21.98 -18.14
C VAL A 134 -3.50 21.44 -19.53
N GLU A 135 -2.22 21.20 -19.85
CA GLU A 135 -1.81 20.65 -21.15
C GLU A 135 -2.33 19.23 -21.35
N GLU A 136 -2.30 18.39 -20.32
CA GLU A 136 -2.84 17.03 -20.38
C GLU A 136 -4.35 17.00 -20.64
N ILE A 137 -5.11 17.80 -19.88
CA ILE A 137 -6.56 17.94 -20.05
C ILE A 137 -6.88 18.42 -21.47
N ARG A 138 -6.15 19.43 -21.97
CA ARG A 138 -6.38 19.99 -23.30
C ARG A 138 -5.98 19.04 -24.44
N ARG A 139 -4.91 18.26 -24.28
CA ARG A 139 -4.52 17.22 -25.25
C ARG A 139 -5.53 16.07 -25.30
N GLY A 140 -6.17 15.73 -24.19
CA GLY A 140 -7.23 14.71 -24.15
C GLY A 140 -8.56 15.16 -24.78
N MET A 141 -8.77 16.47 -24.97
CA MET A 141 -9.99 17.03 -25.58
C MET A 141 -9.85 17.35 -27.08
N ARG A 142 -8.63 17.31 -27.64
CA ARG A 142 -8.35 17.56 -29.07
C ARG A 142 -8.35 16.25 -29.86
#